data_AF-A0A2E1MR98-F1
#
_entry.id   AF-A0A2E1MR98-F1
#
_cell.length_a   1.000
_cell.length_b   1.000
_cell.length_c   1.000
_cell.angle_alpha   90.00
_cell.angle_beta   90.00
_cell.angle_gamma   90.00
#
_symmetry.space_group_name_H-M   'P 1'
#
loop_
_entity.id
_entity.type
_entity.pdbx_description
1 polymer ?
#
loop_
_entity_poly.entity_id
_entity_poly.type
_entity_poly.pdbx_seq_one_letter_code
_entity_poly.pdbx_strand_id
1 'polypeptide(L)' 'MMHKITTLIALSFASFFLIGLATTLTRSMMIGFVDVLPVYILMGLAIVMMVYESFFDKH' A
#
# COMPACT_ATOMS: atom_id res chain seq x y z
N MET A 1 -2.80 13.55 -19.34
CA MET A 1 -2.01 13.79 -18.11
C MET A 1 -3.00 14.06 -16.99
N MET A 2 -3.33 13.05 -16.19
CA MET A 2 -4.01 13.31 -14.91
C MET A 2 -3.15 14.32 -14.14
N HIS A 3 -3.77 15.38 -13.63
CA HIS A 3 -3.04 16.43 -12.92
C HIS A 3 -2.19 15.75 -11.83
N LYS A 4 -0.89 16.05 -11.73
CA LYS A 4 0.01 15.39 -10.75
C LYS A 4 -0.56 15.40 -9.33
N ILE A 5 -1.36 16.43 -9.03
CA ILE A 5 -2.12 16.58 -7.80
C ILE A 5 -3.16 15.46 -7.64
N THR A 6 -3.94 15.13 -8.66
CA THR A 6 -4.92 14.03 -8.65
C THR A 6 -4.23 12.69 -8.39
N THR A 7 -3.09 12.42 -9.03
CA THR A 7 -2.30 11.19 -8.80
C THR A 7 -1.77 11.15 -7.37
N LEU A 8 -1.24 12.27 -6.85
CA LEU A 8 -0.74 12.36 -5.48
C LEU A 8 -1.83 12.11 -4.44
N ILE A 9 -3.01 12.71 -4.65
CA ILE A 9 -4.17 12.51 -3.75
C ILE A 9 -4.63 11.05 -3.80
N ALA A 10 -4.79 10.47 -4.99
CA ALA A 10 -5.20 9.08 -5.15
C ALA A 10 -4.20 8.11 -4.50
N LEU A 11 -2.90 8.32 -4.72
CA LEU A 11 -1.84 7.50 -4.12
C LEU A 11 -1.81 7.62 -2.60
N SER A 12 -2.04 8.83 -2.07
CA SER A 12 -2.10 9.05 -0.62
C SER A 12 -3.26 8.27 0.00
N PHE A 13 -4.46 8.38 -0.57
CA PHE A 13 -5.64 7.62 -0.10
C PHE A 13 -5.43 6.10 -0.19
N ALA A 14 -4.87 5.62 -1.29
CA ALA A 14 -4.59 4.20 -1.47
C ALA A 14 -3.54 3.68 -0.46
N SER A 15 -2.49 4.47 -0.20
CA SER A 15 -1.46 4.12 0.78
C SER A 15 -2.05 4.04 2.19
N PHE A 16 -2.87 5.01 2.59
CA PHE A 16 -3.57 4.98 3.89
C PHE A 16 -4.50 3.78 4.01
N PHE A 17 -5.21 3.43 2.95
CA PHE A 17 -6.08 2.26 2.93
C PHE A 17 -5.30 0.95 3.13
N LEU A 18 -4.21 0.74 2.38
CA LEU A 18 -3.39 -0.47 2.49
C LEU A 18 -2.72 -0.61 3.86
N ILE A 19 -2.25 0.49 4.44
CA ILE A 19 -1.69 0.51 5.82
C ILE A 19 -2.78 0.19 6.84
N GLY A 20 -3.99 0.73 6.66
CA GLY A 20 -5.15 0.43 7.50
C GLY A 20 -5.52 -1.06 7.46
N LEU A 21 -5.57 -1.65 6.26
CA LEU A 21 -5.81 -3.08 6.06
C LEU A 21 -4.72 -3.94 6.71
N ALA A 22 -3.44 -3.57 6.55
CA ALA A 22 -2.34 -4.29 7.17
C ALA A 22 -2.51 -4.32 8.70
N THR A 23 -2.91 -3.19 9.31
CA THR A 23 -3.06 -3.04 10.76
C THR A 23 -4.25 -3.83 11.32
N THR A 24 -5.37 -3.92 10.58
CA THR A 24 -6.54 -4.72 11.02
C THR A 24 -6.27 -6.21 10.92
N LEU A 25 -5.52 -6.65 9.91
CA LEU A 25 -5.05 -8.04 9.79
C LEU A 25 -4.18 -8.45 10.98
N THR A 26 -3.26 -7.58 11.43
CA THR A 26 -2.43 -7.80 12.63
C THR A 26 -3.24 -7.97 13.92
N ARG A 27 -4.43 -7.36 13.99
CA ARG A 27 -5.32 -7.45 15.15
C ARG A 27 -6.30 -8.62 15.09
N SER A 28 -6.26 -9.42 14.02
CA SER A 28 -7.08 -10.62 13.91
C SER A 28 -6.64 -11.66 14.94
N MET A 29 -7.62 -12.20 15.68
CA MET A 29 -7.42 -13.21 16.74
C MET A 29 -6.75 -14.51 16.23
N MET A 30 -6.72 -14.72 14.91
CA MET A 30 -6.19 -15.90 14.26
C MET A 30 -4.73 -15.76 13.80
N ILE A 31 -4.14 -14.55 13.84
CA ILE A 31 -2.85 -14.24 13.20
C ILE A 31 -1.77 -13.96 14.26
N GLY A 32 -0.71 -14.76 14.28
CA GLY A 32 0.45 -14.55 15.14
C GLY A 32 1.43 -13.49 14.61
N PHE A 33 2.41 -13.08 15.43
CA PHE A 33 3.38 -12.06 15.04
C PHE A 33 4.26 -12.45 13.83
N VAL A 34 4.54 -13.75 13.65
CA VAL A 34 5.29 -14.22 12.47
C VAL A 34 4.41 -14.26 11.21
N ASP A 35 3.11 -14.49 11.39
CA ASP A 35 2.13 -14.61 10.30
C ASP A 35 1.80 -13.25 9.68
N VAL A 36 2.07 -12.14 10.37
CA VAL A 36 1.85 -10.79 9.85
C VAL A 36 3.04 -10.23 9.06
N LEU A 37 4.26 -10.74 9.26
CA LEU A 37 5.44 -10.32 8.49
C LEU A 37 5.24 -10.37 6.97
N PRO A 38 4.73 -11.48 6.38
CA PRO A 38 4.51 -11.53 4.93
C PRO A 38 3.48 -10.50 4.46
N VAL A 39 2.47 -10.19 5.28
CA VAL A 39 1.47 -9.16 4.97
C VAL A 39 2.14 -7.79 4.88
N TYR A 40 2.99 -7.42 5.84
CA TYR A 40 3.70 -6.14 5.81
C TYR A 40 4.64 -6.02 4.60
N ILE A 41 5.32 -7.11 4.23
CA ILE A 41 6.21 -7.14 3.05
C ILE A 41 5.40 -6.95 1.77
N LEU A 42 4.30 -7.67 1.60
CA LEU A 42 3.44 -7.57 0.41
C LEU A 42 2.78 -6.19 0.30
N MET A 43 2.29 -5.65 1.40
CA MET A 43 1.68 -4.30 1.42
C MET A 43 2.70 -3.21 1.12
N GLY A 44 3.93 -3.32 1.66
CA GLY A 44 5.02 -2.41 1.35
C GLY A 44 5.42 -2.47 -0.13
N LEU A 45 5.56 -3.68 -0.69
CA LEU A 45 5.84 -3.88 -2.12
C LEU A 45 4.73 -3.31 -3.00
N ALA A 46 3.46 -3.50 -2.64
CA ALA A 46 2.33 -2.96 -3.39
C ALA A 46 2.37 -1.43 -3.45
N ILE A 47 2.64 -0.75 -2.33
CA ILE A 47 2.78 0.71 -2.30
C ILE A 47 3.97 1.17 -3.17
N VAL A 48 5.11 0.48 -3.10
CA VAL A 48 6.29 0.80 -3.92
C VAL A 48 5.98 0.63 -5.41
N MET A 49 5.30 -0.44 -5.81
CA MET A 49 4.90 -0.67 -7.19
C MET A 49 3.91 0.40 -7.68
N MET A 50 2.92 0.79 -6.85
CA MET A 50 2.01 1.88 -7.18
C MET A 50 2.73 3.22 -7.37
N VAL A 51 3.71 3.54 -6.52
CA VAL A 51 4.55 4.74 -6.66
C VAL A 51 5.39 4.65 -7.94
N TYR A 52 5.95 3.48 -8.23
CA TYR A 52 6.74 3.24 -9.43
C TYR A 52 5.90 3.45 -10.69
N GLU A 53 4.74 2.81 -10.79
CA GLU A 53 3.84 2.95 -11.94
C GLU A 53 3.32 4.38 -12.11
N SER A 54 3.00 5.07 -11.01
CA SER A 54 2.41 6.41 -11.08
C SER A 54 3.41 7.53 -11.40
N PHE A 55 4.72 7.33 -11.18
CA PHE A 55 5.74 8.38 -11.37
C PHE A 55 6.91 7.99 -12.29
N PHE A 56 7.29 6.72 -12.33
CA PHE A 56 8.52 6.25 -12.98
C PHE A 56 8.24 5.40 -14.22
N ASP A 57 7.14 4.64 -14.24
CA ASP A 57 6.68 4.01 -15.47
C ASP A 57 6.10 5.08 -16.41
N LYS A 58 6.63 5.13 -17.62
CA LYS A 58 6.46 6.24 -18.57
C LYS A 58 6.01 5.73 -19.94
N HIS A 59 5.21 4.68 -19.92
CA HIS A 59 4.42 4.24 -21.07
C HIS A 59 3.08 4.97 -21.16
#